data_AF-A0A8D5FKH3-F1
#
_entry.id   AF-A0A8D5FKH3-F1
#
_cell.length_a   1.000
_cell.length_b   1.000
_cell.length_c   1.000
_cell.angle_alpha   90.00
_cell.angle_beta   90.00
_cell.angle_gamma   90.00
#
_symmetry.space_group_name_H-M   'P 1'
#
loop_
_entity.id
_entity.type
_entity.pdbx_description
1 polymer ?
#
loop_
_entity_poly.entity_id
_entity_poly.type
_entity_poly.pdbx_seq_one_letter_code
_entity_poly.pdbx_strand_id
1 'polypeptide(L)'
;MQEALGYDLASSLFSQERNLILEGITDYWYIEATAEILREAKLSNLNNKIALVFANSAGKVVYYATILHAHNLKVAALLDSDAAGDQAANQENLVHALGNKNILRTKDYCTDIPKAEIEDLLRQTLIRIVADEFGDDVSELADQQPNRPIIDLFSKEVSSFSKYKLAKAYVRWTRSHNAKDLEENEIEKWGKLIVTINKVLK
;
A
#
# COMPACT_ATOMS: atom_id res chain seq x y z
N MET A 1 23.09 24.62 -2.57
CA MET A 1 23.02 23.21 -2.09
C MET A 1 21.59 22.70 -1.93
N GLN A 2 20.64 23.48 -1.37
CA GLN A 2 19.22 23.08 -1.35
C GLN A 2 18.58 22.99 -2.75
N GLU A 3 18.95 23.86 -3.69
CA GLU A 3 18.46 23.80 -5.09
C GLU A 3 18.93 22.56 -5.85
N ALA A 4 20.17 22.10 -5.62
CA ALA A 4 20.70 20.88 -6.25
C ALA A 4 20.00 19.62 -5.73
N LEU A 5 19.69 19.56 -4.43
CA LEU A 5 18.90 18.47 -3.84
C LEU A 5 17.46 18.45 -4.37
N GLY A 6 16.84 19.62 -4.55
CA GLY A 6 15.51 19.74 -5.16
C GLY A 6 15.49 19.32 -6.62
N TYR A 7 16.55 19.65 -7.37
CA TYR A 7 16.70 19.27 -8.78
C TYR A 7 16.93 17.76 -8.93
N ASP A 8 17.75 17.14 -8.08
CA ASP A 8 17.97 15.68 -8.09
C ASP A 8 16.72 14.90 -7.69
N LEU A 9 15.96 15.39 -6.70
CA LEU A 9 14.69 14.78 -6.30
C LEU A 9 13.62 14.89 -7.39
N ALA A 10 13.49 16.07 -8.01
CA ALA A 10 12.60 16.27 -9.15
C ALA A 10 13.03 15.41 -10.34
N SER A 11 14.32 15.43 -10.69
CA SER A 11 14.89 14.61 -11.76
C SER A 11 14.64 13.11 -11.53
N SER A 12 14.82 12.63 -10.30
CA SER A 12 14.51 11.24 -9.93
C SER A 12 13.03 10.91 -10.13
N LEU A 13 12.12 11.78 -9.67
CA LEU A 13 10.66 11.60 -9.84
C LEU A 13 10.23 11.61 -11.31
N PHE A 14 10.84 12.46 -12.14
CA PHE A 14 10.50 12.58 -13.57
C PHE A 14 11.28 11.63 -14.49
N SER A 15 12.30 10.93 -13.97
CA SER A 15 13.11 9.98 -14.75
C SER A 15 12.40 8.65 -15.03
N GLN A 16 11.38 8.32 -14.22
CA GLN A 16 10.70 7.02 -14.28
C GLN A 16 9.44 7.13 -15.16
N GLU A 17 9.37 6.29 -16.20
CA GLU A 17 8.25 6.30 -17.15
C GLU A 17 6.93 5.89 -16.47
N ARG A 18 6.99 5.07 -15.40
CA ARG A 18 5.83 4.46 -14.74
C ARG A 18 5.89 4.67 -13.24
N ASN A 19 4.81 5.20 -12.67
CA ASN A 19 4.77 5.64 -11.28
C ASN A 19 3.49 5.15 -10.62
N LEU A 20 3.63 4.41 -9.52
CA LEU A 20 2.55 4.12 -8.60
C LEU A 20 2.64 5.07 -7.41
N ILE A 21 1.63 5.92 -7.24
CA ILE A 21 1.58 6.91 -6.17
C ILE A 21 0.82 6.32 -4.98
N LEU A 22 1.44 6.39 -3.80
CA LEU A 22 1.00 5.78 -2.55
C LEU A 22 0.76 6.86 -1.49
N GLU A 23 -0.11 6.58 -0.53
CA GLU A 23 -0.46 7.56 0.51
C GLU A 23 0.71 7.85 1.45
N GLY A 24 1.38 6.83 1.97
CA GLY A 24 2.42 6.97 2.97
C GLY A 24 3.64 6.09 2.73
N ILE A 25 4.68 6.31 3.55
CA ILE A 25 5.89 5.50 3.54
C ILE A 25 5.64 4.07 4.02
N THR A 26 4.62 3.86 4.86
CA THR A 26 4.23 2.53 5.33
C THR A 26 3.64 1.70 4.18
N ASP A 27 2.82 2.29 3.32
CA ASP A 27 2.31 1.66 2.09
C ASP A 27 3.44 1.21 1.18
N TYR A 28 4.44 2.09 0.98
CA TYR A 28 5.64 1.77 0.23
C TYR A 28 6.31 0.50 0.78
N TRP A 29 6.49 0.42 2.10
CA TRP A 29 7.13 -0.75 2.73
C TRP A 29 6.31 -2.03 2.61
N TYR A 30 4.99 -1.96 2.76
CA TYR A 30 4.15 -3.15 2.55
C TYR A 30 4.21 -3.64 1.10
N ILE A 31 4.13 -2.74 0.13
CA ILE A 31 4.21 -3.11 -1.29
C ILE A 31 5.58 -3.69 -1.62
N GLU A 32 6.66 -3.00 -1.24
CA GLU A 32 8.03 -3.43 -1.52
C GLU A 32 8.31 -4.81 -0.90
N ALA A 33 8.06 -4.97 0.40
CA ALA A 33 8.37 -6.21 1.11
C ALA A 33 7.49 -7.38 0.66
N THR A 34 6.19 -7.16 0.44
CA THR A 34 5.29 -8.23 -0.01
C THR A 34 5.58 -8.62 -1.46
N ALA A 35 5.87 -7.64 -2.33
CA ALA A 35 6.24 -7.92 -3.71
C ALA A 35 7.54 -8.73 -3.81
N GLU A 36 8.51 -8.49 -2.93
CA GLU A 36 9.75 -9.27 -2.89
C GLU A 36 9.50 -10.71 -2.43
N ILE A 37 8.74 -10.91 -1.34
CA ILE A 37 8.35 -12.26 -0.88
C ILE A 37 7.67 -13.05 -2.00
N LEU A 38 6.71 -12.45 -2.70
CA LEU A 38 5.97 -13.12 -3.77
C LEU A 38 6.84 -13.37 -5.01
N ARG A 39 7.82 -12.50 -5.28
CA ARG A 39 8.79 -12.64 -6.37
C ARG A 39 9.72 -13.82 -6.13
N GLU A 40 10.28 -13.94 -4.93
CA GLU A 40 11.15 -15.06 -4.55
C GLU A 40 10.43 -16.41 -4.67
N ALA A 41 9.15 -16.44 -4.27
CA ALA A 41 8.30 -17.61 -4.39
C ALA A 41 7.77 -17.87 -5.82
N LYS A 42 8.07 -16.98 -6.78
CA LYS A 42 7.57 -17.03 -8.17
C LYS A 42 6.04 -17.03 -8.29
N LEU A 43 5.35 -16.42 -7.32
CA LEU A 43 3.89 -16.34 -7.27
C LEU A 43 3.36 -15.08 -7.98
N SER A 44 4.03 -13.96 -7.79
CA SER A 44 3.73 -12.69 -8.48
C SER A 44 5.00 -11.84 -8.55
N ASN A 45 5.08 -10.92 -9.50
CA ASN A 45 6.25 -10.07 -9.65
C ASN A 45 5.83 -8.65 -10.03
N LEU A 46 5.99 -7.70 -9.11
CA LEU A 46 5.83 -6.29 -9.41
C LEU A 46 6.90 -5.86 -10.42
N ASN A 47 6.48 -5.24 -11.52
CA ASN A 47 7.36 -4.81 -12.59
C ASN A 47 8.41 -3.83 -12.03
N ASN A 48 9.69 -4.19 -12.14
CA ASN A 48 10.81 -3.42 -11.61
C ASN A 48 11.03 -2.05 -12.28
N LYS A 49 10.31 -1.76 -13.38
CA LYS A 49 10.29 -0.44 -14.03
C LYS A 49 9.21 0.50 -13.47
N ILE A 50 8.40 0.03 -12.51
CA ILE A 50 7.42 0.87 -11.81
C ILE A 50 8.11 1.49 -10.61
N ALA A 51 8.18 2.81 -10.58
CA ALA A 51 8.59 3.55 -9.41
C ALA A 51 7.46 3.62 -8.38
N LEU A 52 7.78 3.34 -7.13
CA LEU A 52 6.86 3.53 -6.00
C LEU A 52 7.14 4.91 -5.39
N VAL A 53 6.13 5.78 -5.37
CA VAL A 53 6.25 7.16 -4.89
C VAL A 53 5.25 7.39 -3.76
N PHE A 54 5.70 7.61 -2.54
CA PHE A 54 4.81 7.93 -1.42
C PHE A 54 4.63 9.44 -1.26
N ALA A 55 3.38 9.87 -1.08
CA ALA A 55 2.98 11.28 -1.14
C ALA A 55 2.75 11.92 0.23
N ASN A 56 2.72 11.15 1.32
CA ASN A 56 2.45 11.55 2.70
C ASN A 56 0.99 11.96 3.02
N SER A 57 0.05 11.82 2.09
CA SER A 57 -1.41 11.83 2.31
C SER A 57 -2.18 11.55 1.02
N ALA A 58 -3.42 11.07 1.11
CA ALA A 58 -4.35 10.97 -0.03
C ALA A 58 -4.47 12.27 -0.85
N GLY A 59 -4.53 13.43 -0.19
CA GLY A 59 -4.57 14.73 -0.87
C GLY A 59 -3.30 15.03 -1.68
N LYS A 60 -2.13 14.63 -1.17
CA LYS A 60 -0.86 14.77 -1.89
C LYS A 60 -0.73 13.72 -3.00
N VAL A 61 -1.35 12.54 -2.88
CA VAL A 61 -1.45 11.58 -3.99
C VAL A 61 -2.08 12.25 -5.20
N VAL A 62 -3.17 13.01 -5.01
CA VAL A 62 -3.81 13.79 -6.09
C VAL A 62 -2.83 14.76 -6.74
N TYR A 63 -2.09 15.51 -5.94
CA TYR A 63 -1.12 16.49 -6.42
C TYR A 63 0.02 15.85 -7.24
N TYR A 64 0.67 14.80 -6.72
CA TYR A 64 1.74 14.12 -7.45
C TYR A 64 1.21 13.44 -8.72
N ALA A 65 0.04 12.80 -8.64
CA ALA A 65 -0.54 12.11 -9.77
C ALA A 65 -0.81 13.05 -10.95
N THR A 66 -1.40 14.22 -10.67
CA THR A 66 -1.73 15.23 -11.69
C THR A 66 -0.48 15.85 -12.31
N ILE A 67 0.56 16.14 -11.52
CA ILE A 67 1.84 16.68 -12.04
C ILE A 67 2.56 15.66 -12.90
N LEU A 68 2.75 14.43 -12.41
CA LEU A 68 3.46 13.40 -13.17
C LEU A 68 2.71 13.07 -14.47
N HIS A 69 1.38 13.05 -14.43
CA HIS A 69 0.56 12.90 -15.63
C HIS A 69 0.75 14.05 -16.63
N ALA A 70 0.76 15.31 -16.16
CA ALA A 70 1.01 16.48 -17.01
C ALA A 70 2.40 16.47 -17.68
N HIS A 71 3.37 15.76 -17.08
CA HIS A 71 4.68 15.49 -17.66
C HIS A 71 4.72 14.26 -18.59
N ASN A 72 3.55 13.76 -19.03
CA ASN A 72 3.39 12.62 -19.93
C ASN A 72 3.92 11.28 -19.38
N LEU A 73 3.99 11.14 -18.06
CA LEU A 73 4.36 9.88 -17.42
C LEU A 73 3.14 8.98 -17.22
N LYS A 74 3.38 7.67 -17.13
CA LYS A 74 2.33 6.71 -16.78
C LYS A 74 2.16 6.71 -15.28
N VAL A 75 0.94 6.93 -14.83
CA VAL A 75 0.63 7.12 -13.42
C VAL A 75 -0.59 6.30 -13.03
N ALA A 76 -0.50 5.67 -11.87
CA ALA A 76 -1.62 5.09 -11.15
C ALA A 76 -1.54 5.51 -9.69
N ALA A 77 -2.67 5.60 -9.02
CA ALA A 77 -2.76 5.86 -7.59
C ALA A 77 -3.29 4.61 -6.89
N LEU A 78 -2.71 4.24 -5.75
CA LEU A 78 -3.31 3.31 -4.80
C LEU A 78 -3.72 4.11 -3.58
N LEU A 79 -5.02 4.11 -3.28
CA LEU A 79 -5.62 4.83 -2.17
C LEU A 79 -6.28 3.84 -1.21
N ASP A 80 -6.15 4.12 0.07
CA ASP A 80 -6.90 3.42 1.11
C ASP A 80 -8.40 3.63 0.91
N SER A 81 -9.19 2.75 1.51
CA SER A 81 -10.66 2.80 1.44
C SER A 81 -11.28 3.50 2.64
N ASP A 82 -10.47 4.31 3.33
CA ASP A 82 -10.91 5.20 4.39
C ASP A 82 -11.56 6.48 3.81
N ALA A 83 -11.92 7.41 4.70
CA ALA A 83 -12.57 8.66 4.29
C ALA A 83 -11.65 9.56 3.44
N ALA A 84 -10.35 9.59 3.72
CA ALA A 84 -9.40 10.44 3.00
C ALA A 84 -9.14 9.92 1.58
N GLY A 85 -8.94 8.61 1.44
CA GLY A 85 -8.81 7.93 0.16
C GLY A 85 -10.10 8.00 -0.66
N ASP A 86 -11.29 7.89 -0.03
CA ASP A 86 -12.57 8.10 -0.72
C ASP A 86 -12.70 9.52 -1.26
N GLN A 87 -12.34 10.53 -0.46
CA GLN A 87 -12.37 11.90 -0.92
C GLN A 87 -11.40 12.11 -2.10
N ALA A 88 -10.17 11.60 -2.01
CA ALA A 88 -9.16 11.73 -3.06
C ALA A 88 -9.58 11.02 -4.37
N ALA A 89 -10.10 9.80 -4.28
CA ALA A 89 -10.52 9.01 -5.44
C ALA A 89 -11.67 9.65 -6.25
N ASN A 90 -12.50 10.48 -5.60
CA ASN A 90 -13.62 11.17 -6.22
C ASN A 90 -13.29 12.60 -6.67
N GLN A 91 -12.05 13.10 -6.46
CA GLN A 91 -11.71 14.44 -6.94
C GLN A 91 -11.66 14.47 -8.47
N GLU A 92 -12.38 15.42 -9.08
CA GLU A 92 -12.52 15.53 -10.53
C GLU A 92 -11.17 15.64 -11.25
N ASN A 93 -10.20 16.36 -10.67
CA ASN A 93 -8.86 16.49 -11.24
C ASN A 93 -8.09 15.16 -11.29
N LEU A 94 -8.20 14.31 -10.26
CA LEU A 94 -7.59 12.97 -10.25
C LEU A 94 -8.26 12.07 -11.28
N VAL A 95 -9.60 12.02 -11.26
CA VAL A 95 -10.38 11.20 -12.19
C VAL A 95 -10.13 11.63 -13.64
N HIS A 96 -10.01 12.93 -13.91
CA HIS A 96 -9.68 13.44 -15.23
C HIS A 96 -8.26 13.05 -15.66
N ALA A 97 -7.27 13.18 -14.77
CA ALA A 97 -5.88 12.86 -15.08
C ALA A 97 -5.63 11.37 -15.29
N LEU A 98 -6.15 10.52 -14.40
CA LEU A 98 -5.82 9.09 -14.40
C LEU A 98 -6.89 8.22 -15.07
N GLY A 99 -8.15 8.66 -15.03
CA GLY A 99 -9.31 7.80 -15.29
C GLY A 99 -9.52 6.77 -14.18
N ASN A 100 -10.77 6.31 -14.02
CA ASN A 100 -11.15 5.38 -12.94
C ASN A 100 -10.30 4.10 -12.91
N LYS A 101 -9.87 3.60 -14.07
CA LYS A 101 -9.07 2.36 -14.18
C LYS A 101 -7.68 2.44 -13.52
N ASN A 102 -7.12 3.65 -13.37
CA ASN A 102 -5.79 3.86 -12.83
C ASN A 102 -5.84 4.38 -11.37
N ILE A 103 -7.03 4.49 -10.79
CA ILE A 103 -7.27 4.81 -9.39
C ILE A 103 -7.66 3.51 -8.70
N LEU A 104 -6.68 2.85 -8.08
CA LEU A 104 -6.85 1.58 -7.39
C LEU A 104 -7.28 1.84 -5.94
N ARG A 105 -8.23 1.04 -5.44
CA ARG A 105 -8.67 1.10 -4.05
C ARG A 105 -8.39 -0.22 -3.34
N THR A 106 -7.94 -0.17 -2.11
CA THR A 106 -7.67 -1.35 -1.27
C THR A 106 -8.89 -2.27 -1.11
N LYS A 107 -10.11 -1.73 -1.01
CA LYS A 107 -11.36 -2.51 -0.94
C LYS A 107 -11.62 -3.40 -2.15
N ASP A 108 -11.06 -3.07 -3.31
CA ASP A 108 -11.19 -3.90 -4.52
C ASP A 108 -10.41 -5.22 -4.40
N TYR A 109 -9.47 -5.28 -3.44
CA TYR A 109 -8.64 -6.44 -3.13
C TYR A 109 -8.94 -7.04 -1.76
N CYS A 110 -9.68 -6.33 -0.90
CA CYS A 110 -10.12 -6.81 0.39
C CYS A 110 -11.62 -6.58 0.55
N THR A 111 -12.42 -7.33 -0.20
CA THR A 111 -13.87 -7.12 -0.36
C THR A 111 -14.67 -7.26 0.94
N ASP A 112 -14.14 -8.00 1.90
CA ASP A 112 -14.82 -8.26 3.18
C ASP A 112 -14.76 -7.05 4.13
N ILE A 113 -13.85 -6.09 3.86
CA ILE A 113 -13.61 -4.91 4.69
C ILE A 113 -13.87 -3.67 3.82
N PRO A 114 -15.07 -3.06 3.89
CA PRO A 114 -15.44 -1.95 3.00
C PRO A 114 -14.52 -0.73 3.10
N LYS A 115 -13.95 -0.51 4.29
CA LYS A 115 -12.98 0.56 4.57
C LYS A 115 -11.55 0.06 4.69
N ALA A 116 -11.21 -0.98 3.93
CA ALA A 116 -9.88 -1.60 3.98
C ALA A 116 -8.78 -0.55 3.81
N GLU A 117 -7.71 -0.71 4.57
CA GLU A 117 -6.43 -0.03 4.34
C GLU A 117 -5.43 -1.06 3.78
N ILE A 118 -4.24 -0.63 3.36
CA ILE A 118 -3.24 -1.55 2.77
C ILE A 118 -2.89 -2.71 3.73
N GLU A 119 -2.92 -2.47 5.04
CA GLU A 119 -2.64 -3.47 6.07
C GLU A 119 -3.68 -4.60 6.11
N ASP A 120 -4.93 -4.35 5.71
CA ASP A 120 -5.98 -5.36 5.72
C ASP A 120 -5.74 -6.48 4.70
N LEU A 121 -4.89 -6.25 3.70
CA LEU A 121 -4.46 -7.31 2.77
C LEU A 121 -3.50 -8.32 3.43
N LEU A 122 -2.94 -8.00 4.61
CA LEU A 122 -2.05 -8.85 5.43
C LEU A 122 -2.63 -9.09 6.84
N ARG A 123 -3.95 -9.04 6.98
CA ARG A 123 -4.62 -9.02 8.29
C ARG A 123 -4.13 -10.10 9.24
N GLN A 124 -4.05 -11.36 8.81
CA GLN A 124 -3.71 -12.49 9.67
C GLN A 124 -2.23 -12.50 10.02
N THR A 125 -1.37 -12.24 9.03
CA THR A 125 0.07 -12.08 9.25
C THR A 125 0.37 -10.96 10.23
N LEU A 126 -0.32 -9.81 10.12
CA LEU A 126 -0.11 -8.67 11.02
C LEU A 126 -0.65 -8.92 12.42
N ILE A 127 -1.74 -9.68 12.61
CA ILE A 127 -2.21 -10.10 13.94
C ILE A 127 -1.11 -10.91 14.65
N ARG A 128 -0.49 -11.87 13.96
CA ARG A 128 0.61 -12.67 14.52
C ARG A 128 1.81 -11.80 14.90
N ILE A 129 2.24 -10.91 14.01
CA ILE A 129 3.34 -9.98 14.27
C ILE A 129 3.03 -9.07 15.46
N VAL A 130 1.79 -8.62 15.60
CA VAL A 130 1.38 -7.77 16.74
C VAL A 130 1.50 -8.55 18.05
N ALA A 131 1.01 -9.79 18.09
CA ALA A 131 1.15 -10.65 19.27
C ALA A 131 2.63 -10.87 19.63
N ASP A 132 3.48 -11.16 18.65
CA ASP A 132 4.90 -11.46 18.87
C ASP A 132 5.74 -10.24 19.29
N GLU A 133 5.53 -9.08 18.65
CA GLU A 133 6.39 -7.89 18.83
C GLU A 133 5.86 -6.91 19.88
N PHE A 134 4.55 -6.88 20.12
CA PHE A 134 3.90 -5.94 21.03
C PHE A 134 3.30 -6.62 22.27
N GLY A 135 3.18 -7.95 22.26
CA GLY A 135 2.66 -8.73 23.39
C GLY A 135 1.14 -8.67 23.55
N ASP A 136 0.44 -8.03 22.62
CA ASP A 136 -1.02 -7.86 22.62
C ASP A 136 -1.63 -8.82 21.59
N ASP A 137 -2.20 -9.94 22.04
CA ASP A 137 -2.94 -10.85 21.15
C ASP A 137 -4.37 -10.34 20.95
N VAL A 138 -4.71 -10.03 19.69
CA VAL A 138 -6.01 -9.50 19.29
C VAL A 138 -6.77 -10.42 18.35
N SER A 139 -6.32 -11.67 18.19
CA SER A 139 -6.90 -12.65 17.27
C SER A 139 -8.40 -12.87 17.51
N GLU A 140 -8.80 -13.18 18.75
CA GLU A 140 -10.21 -13.43 19.10
C GLU A 140 -11.10 -12.22 18.78
N LEU A 141 -10.64 -11.01 19.08
CA LEU A 141 -11.39 -9.79 18.79
C LEU A 141 -11.48 -9.52 17.28
N ALA A 142 -10.41 -9.79 16.54
CA ALA A 142 -10.38 -9.64 15.09
C ALA A 142 -11.35 -10.61 14.40
N ASP A 143 -11.53 -11.82 14.94
CA ASP A 143 -12.50 -12.82 14.48
C ASP A 143 -13.95 -12.41 14.79
N GLN A 144 -14.18 -11.75 15.93
CA GLN A 144 -15.49 -11.19 16.28
C GLN A 144 -15.83 -9.95 15.43
N GLN A 145 -14.83 -9.27 14.87
CA GLN A 145 -14.99 -8.03 14.10
C GLN A 145 -14.32 -8.12 12.72
N PRO A 146 -14.72 -9.09 11.87
CA PRO A 146 -13.99 -9.42 10.64
C PRO A 146 -14.00 -8.28 9.61
N ASN A 147 -15.03 -7.44 9.62
CA ASN A 147 -15.22 -6.36 8.65
C ASN A 147 -14.63 -5.02 9.13
N ARG A 148 -14.05 -4.98 10.33
CA ARG A 148 -13.43 -3.78 10.89
C ARG A 148 -11.98 -3.67 10.39
N PRO A 149 -11.53 -2.50 9.88
CA PRO A 149 -10.14 -2.31 9.47
C PRO A 149 -9.16 -2.68 10.58
N ILE A 150 -8.08 -3.36 10.24
CA ILE A 150 -7.16 -3.92 11.23
C ILE A 150 -6.41 -2.82 12.00
N ILE A 151 -6.12 -1.70 11.34
CA ILE A 151 -5.53 -0.50 11.94
C ILE A 151 -6.44 0.10 13.01
N ASP A 152 -7.75 0.19 12.73
CA ASP A 152 -8.73 0.68 13.70
C ASP A 152 -8.79 -0.22 14.93
N LEU A 153 -8.59 -1.53 14.76
CA LEU A 153 -8.54 -2.49 15.85
C LEU A 153 -7.25 -2.28 16.66
N PHE A 154 -6.09 -2.36 16.02
CA PHE A 154 -4.79 -2.19 16.70
C PHE A 154 -4.67 -0.86 17.43
N SER A 155 -5.19 0.23 16.86
CA SER A 155 -5.14 1.56 17.49
C SER A 155 -5.90 1.65 18.81
N LYS A 156 -6.85 0.74 19.07
CA LYS A 156 -7.60 0.70 20.34
C LYS A 156 -7.03 -0.29 21.33
N GLU A 157 -6.57 -1.44 20.84
CA GLU A 157 -6.20 -2.57 21.71
C GLU A 157 -4.70 -2.64 22.01
N VAL A 158 -3.85 -2.17 21.08
CA VAL A 158 -2.39 -2.33 21.19
C VAL A 158 -1.78 -1.11 21.86
N SER A 159 -1.06 -1.35 22.95
CA SER A 159 -0.45 -0.28 23.74
C SER A 159 0.63 0.45 22.95
N SER A 160 0.55 1.79 22.86
CA SER A 160 1.51 2.62 22.11
C SER A 160 1.64 2.25 20.62
N PHE A 161 0.52 1.82 20.03
CA PHE A 161 0.41 1.49 18.61
C PHE A 161 0.90 2.62 17.70
N SER A 162 1.54 2.23 16.60
CA SER A 162 1.91 3.14 15.51
C SER A 162 2.02 2.34 14.22
N LYS A 163 1.35 2.81 13.16
CA LYS A 163 1.50 2.25 11.81
C LYS A 163 2.96 2.11 11.40
N TYR A 164 3.79 3.11 11.72
CA TYR A 164 5.20 3.10 11.42
C TYR A 164 5.97 1.98 12.15
N LYS A 165 5.65 1.71 13.42
CA LYS A 165 6.25 0.60 14.17
C LYS A 165 5.80 -0.75 13.60
N LEU A 166 4.51 -0.88 13.29
CA LEU A 166 3.94 -2.09 12.69
C LEU A 166 4.59 -2.42 11.34
N ALA A 167 4.65 -1.45 10.43
CA ALA A 167 5.27 -1.65 9.12
C ALA A 167 6.75 -2.02 9.22
N LYS A 168 7.50 -1.44 10.17
CA LYS A 168 8.89 -1.87 10.46
C LYS A 168 8.98 -3.27 11.05
N ALA A 169 8.01 -3.68 11.87
CA ALA A 169 7.94 -5.05 12.35
C ALA A 169 7.69 -6.02 11.19
N TYR A 170 6.78 -5.71 10.29
CA TYR A 170 6.55 -6.48 9.07
C TYR A 170 7.81 -6.58 8.19
N VAL A 171 8.48 -5.47 7.87
CA VAL A 171 9.74 -5.49 7.08
C VAL A 171 10.86 -6.27 7.77
N ARG A 172 10.90 -6.31 9.10
CA ARG A 172 11.85 -7.18 9.83
C ARG A 172 11.44 -8.64 9.72
N TRP A 173 10.15 -8.93 9.89
CA TRP A 173 9.58 -10.27 9.78
C TRP A 173 9.86 -10.89 8.41
N THR A 174 9.74 -10.12 7.31
CA THR A 174 10.03 -10.63 5.95
C THR A 174 11.48 -11.05 5.72
N ARG A 175 12.43 -10.68 6.59
CA ARG A 175 13.85 -11.08 6.45
C ARG A 175 14.12 -12.53 6.82
N SER A 176 13.22 -13.17 7.55
CA SER A 176 13.35 -14.55 8.00
C SER A 176 12.16 -15.44 7.64
N HIS A 177 11.22 -14.91 6.85
CA HIS A 177 10.00 -15.59 6.43
C HIS A 177 9.86 -15.50 4.90
N ASN A 178 9.09 -16.41 4.33
CA ASN A 178 8.84 -16.47 2.89
C ASN A 178 7.32 -16.58 2.61
N ALA A 179 6.94 -16.73 1.34
CA ALA A 179 5.53 -16.72 0.97
C ALA A 179 4.70 -17.83 1.63
N LYS A 180 5.30 -18.93 2.09
CA LYS A 180 4.57 -20.01 2.78
C LYS A 180 4.14 -19.63 4.20
N ASP A 181 4.72 -18.57 4.76
CA ASP A 181 4.39 -18.08 6.09
C ASP A 181 3.25 -17.03 6.04
N LEU A 182 2.85 -16.60 4.84
CA LEU A 182 1.65 -15.81 4.59
C LEU A 182 0.42 -16.71 4.45
N GLU A 183 -0.77 -16.19 4.74
CA GLU A 183 -2.01 -16.92 4.49
C GLU A 183 -2.34 -16.99 2.99
N GLU A 184 -2.97 -18.08 2.54
CA GLU A 184 -3.32 -18.28 1.12
C GLU A 184 -4.17 -17.14 0.56
N ASN A 185 -5.12 -16.63 1.36
CA ASN A 185 -5.96 -15.51 0.96
C ASN A 185 -5.16 -14.19 0.85
N GLU A 186 -4.17 -13.95 1.72
CA GLU A 186 -3.30 -12.77 1.65
C GLU A 186 -2.45 -12.81 0.36
N ILE A 187 -1.89 -13.97 0.04
CA ILE A 187 -1.16 -14.20 -1.23
C ILE A 187 -2.08 -13.91 -2.42
N GLU A 188 -3.33 -14.37 -2.41
CA GLU A 188 -4.28 -14.13 -3.49
C GLU A 188 -4.61 -12.63 -3.65
N LYS A 189 -4.91 -11.94 -2.55
CA LYS A 189 -5.23 -10.50 -2.54
C LYS A 189 -4.07 -9.67 -3.10
N TRP A 190 -2.86 -9.91 -2.61
CA TRP A 190 -1.65 -9.23 -3.08
C TRP A 190 -1.27 -9.60 -4.51
N GLY A 191 -1.43 -10.87 -4.89
CA GLY A 191 -1.23 -11.32 -6.26
C GLY A 191 -2.13 -10.56 -7.24
N LYS A 192 -3.43 -10.43 -6.91
CA LYS A 192 -4.40 -9.64 -7.68
C LYS A 192 -4.00 -8.16 -7.76
N LEU A 193 -3.60 -7.55 -6.64
CA LEU A 193 -3.14 -6.16 -6.59
C LEU A 193 -1.95 -5.92 -7.53
N ILE A 194 -0.90 -6.74 -7.41
CA ILE A 194 0.32 -6.62 -8.23
C ILE A 194 0.00 -6.81 -9.72
N VAL A 195 -0.83 -7.80 -10.07
CA VAL A 195 -1.24 -8.03 -11.46
C VAL A 195 -1.99 -6.81 -12.02
N THR A 196 -2.88 -6.20 -11.25
CA THR A 196 -3.59 -4.99 -11.67
C THR A 196 -2.65 -3.80 -11.80
N ILE A 197 -1.77 -3.55 -10.83
CA ILE A 197 -0.75 -2.49 -10.89
C ILE A 197 0.07 -2.63 -12.19
N ASN A 198 0.60 -3.82 -12.46
CA ASN A 198 1.36 -4.10 -13.68
C ASN A 198 0.54 -3.85 -14.94
N LYS A 199 -0.75 -4.18 -14.94
CA LYS A 199 -1.65 -4.03 -16.09
C LYS A 199 -1.95 -2.57 -16.40
N VAL A 200 -2.19 -1.74 -15.38
CA VAL A 200 -2.57 -0.33 -15.56
C VAL A 200 -1.36 0.55 -15.86
N LEU A 201 -0.17 0.14 -15.40
CA LEU A 201 1.12 0.79 -15.68
C LEU A 201 1.93 0.08 -16.78
N LYS A 202 1.26 -0.45 -17.82
CA LYS A 202 1.88 -1.15 -18.97
C LYS A 202 2.60 -0.26 -19.98
#